data_AF-A0A7K6ZFG3-F1
#
_entry.id   AF-A0A7K6ZFG3-F1
#
_cell.length_a   1.000
_cell.length_b   1.000
_cell.length_c   1.000
_cell.angle_alpha   90.00
_cell.angle_beta   90.00
_cell.angle_gamma   90.00
#
_symmetry.space_group_name_H-M   'P 1'
#
loop_
_entity.id
_entity.type
_entity.pdbx_description
1 polymer ?
#
loop_
_entity_poly.entity_id
_entity_poly.type
_entity_poly.pdbx_seq_one_letter_code
_entity_poly.pdbx_strand_id
1 'polypeptide(L)'
;IVILLFQALVFCWDGTVSLMDTATSHTICYFNIPPSYAVASPWQPVFTMDPEDQWLILRGDKQQAGILAQSTASHSSIFIFDFNSYLLQESFPREPDLPDKPLQDLPWTERCNIFFRD
;
A
#
# COMPACT_ATOMS: atom_id res chain seq x y z
N ILE A 1 -3.74 6.52 8.71
CA ILE A 1 -2.80 6.68 7.58
C ILE A 1 -1.52 5.95 7.96
N VAL A 2 -1.04 5.06 7.09
CA VAL A 2 0.19 4.29 7.29
C VAL A 2 1.15 4.76 6.21
N ILE A 3 2.31 5.30 6.58
CA ILE A 3 3.27 5.87 5.64
C ILE A 3 4.26 4.79 5.21
N LEU A 4 4.48 4.68 3.91
CA LEU A 4 5.37 3.78 3.19
C LEU A 4 6.35 4.63 2.38
N LEU A 5 7.55 4.94 2.86
CA LEU A 5 8.51 5.85 2.18
C LEU A 5 7.82 7.11 1.57
N PHE A 6 7.54 7.12 0.27
CA PHE A 6 6.90 8.21 -0.50
C PHE A 6 5.40 8.00 -0.80
N GLN A 7 4.79 6.99 -0.20
CA GLN A 7 3.40 6.62 -0.37
C GLN A 7 2.74 6.44 1.00
N ALA A 8 1.42 6.41 1.03
CA ALA A 8 0.67 6.17 2.24
C ALA A 8 -0.57 5.33 1.96
N LEU A 9 -0.79 4.32 2.80
CA LEU A 9 -2.06 3.60 2.87
C LEU A 9 -3.04 4.43 3.70
N VAL A 10 -4.15 4.80 3.08
CA VAL A 10 -5.23 5.58 3.68
C VAL A 10 -6.43 4.67 3.89
N PHE A 11 -6.87 4.56 5.15
CA PHE A 11 -8.07 3.84 5.56
C PHE A 11 -9.14 4.88 5.87
N CYS A 12 -10.23 4.86 5.10
CA CYS A 12 -11.34 5.77 5.25
C CYS A 12 -12.45 5.14 6.11
N TRP A 13 -13.23 6.00 6.74
CA TRP A 13 -14.37 5.65 7.59
C TRP A 13 -15.49 4.88 6.88
N ASP A 14 -15.60 5.02 5.57
CA ASP A 14 -16.51 4.28 4.69
C ASP A 14 -15.98 2.86 4.37
N GLY A 15 -14.83 2.46 4.92
CA GLY A 15 -14.19 1.18 4.67
C GLY A 15 -13.32 1.16 3.41
N THR A 16 -13.24 2.27 2.68
CA THR A 16 -12.38 2.39 1.51
C THR A 16 -10.92 2.38 1.95
N VAL A 17 -10.09 1.63 1.22
CA VAL A 17 -8.64 1.66 1.38
C VAL A 17 -8.01 2.14 0.08
N SER A 18 -7.10 3.10 0.17
CA SER A 18 -6.41 3.65 -1.00
C SER A 18 -4.93 3.85 -0.76
N LEU A 19 -4.15 3.77 -1.83
CA LEU A 19 -2.74 4.13 -1.85
C LEU A 19 -2.61 5.56 -2.38
N MET A 20 -1.89 6.40 -1.65
CA MET A 20 -1.71 7.81 -1.97
C MET A 20 -0.22 8.14 -2.07
N ASP A 21 0.16 8.91 -3.08
CA ASP A 21 1.48 9.52 -3.17
C ASP A 21 1.59 10.67 -2.17
N THR A 22 2.60 10.66 -1.30
CA THR A 22 2.72 11.68 -0.23
C THR A 22 3.34 12.98 -0.71
N ALA A 23 4.05 12.99 -1.84
CA ALA A 23 4.67 14.19 -2.40
C ALA A 23 3.65 15.06 -3.14
N THR A 24 2.78 14.43 -3.93
CA THR A 24 1.76 15.07 -4.77
C THR A 24 0.38 15.08 -4.12
N SER A 25 0.18 14.30 -3.06
CA SER A 25 -1.12 14.09 -2.40
C SER A 25 -2.20 13.47 -3.31
N HIS A 26 -1.82 12.82 -4.40
CA HIS A 26 -2.73 12.16 -5.31
C HIS A 26 -2.97 10.69 -4.93
N THR A 27 -4.21 10.23 -5.06
CA THR A 27 -4.54 8.81 -4.93
C THR A 27 -4.07 8.05 -6.16
N ILE A 28 -3.21 7.06 -5.94
CA ILE A 28 -2.66 6.19 -6.98
C ILE A 28 -3.67 5.09 -7.31
N CYS A 29 -4.23 4.43 -6.30
CA CYS A 29 -5.21 3.35 -6.51
C CYS A 29 -6.13 3.11 -5.30
N TYR A 30 -7.22 2.37 -5.55
CA TYR A 30 -8.20 1.93 -4.55
C TYR A 30 -8.20 0.40 -4.43
N PHE A 31 -8.22 -0.09 -3.20
CA PHE A 31 -8.34 -1.52 -2.89
C PHE A 31 -9.78 -1.84 -2.53
N ASN A 32 -10.51 -2.35 -3.51
CA ASN A 32 -11.92 -2.67 -3.35
C ASN A 32 -12.06 -4.11 -2.83
N ILE A 33 -12.68 -4.25 -1.66
CA ILE A 33 -13.17 -5.54 -1.17
C ILE A 33 -14.65 -5.73 -1.57
N PRO A 34 -15.16 -6.97 -1.67
CA PRO A 34 -16.55 -7.20 -2.03
C PRO A 34 -17.52 -6.52 -1.05
N PRO A 35 -18.70 -6.03 -1.51
CA PRO A 35 -19.64 -5.28 -0.67
C PRO A 35 -20.15 -6.01 0.58
N SER A 36 -20.05 -7.34 0.60
CA SER A 36 -20.40 -8.18 1.75
C SER A 36 -19.37 -8.16 2.87
N TYR A 37 -18.23 -7.48 2.68
CA TYR A 37 -17.15 -7.35 3.64
C TYR A 37 -16.81 -5.86 3.87
N ALA A 38 -16.33 -5.55 5.06
CA ALA A 38 -15.73 -4.27 5.41
C ALA A 38 -14.32 -4.52 5.95
N VAL A 39 -13.38 -3.60 5.70
CA VAL A 39 -12.11 -3.64 6.44
C VAL A 39 -12.43 -3.42 7.92
N ALA A 40 -11.64 -4.06 8.79
CA ALA A 40 -11.71 -3.81 10.23
C ALA A 40 -11.65 -2.29 10.50
N SER A 41 -12.14 -1.87 11.69
CA SER A 41 -12.20 -0.46 12.10
C SER A 41 -11.00 0.34 11.57
N PRO A 42 -11.20 1.49 10.90
CA PRO A 42 -10.11 2.30 10.36
C PRO A 42 -9.08 2.72 11.42
N TRP A 43 -9.46 2.66 12.69
CA TRP A 43 -8.60 2.93 13.86
C TRP A 43 -7.70 1.77 14.26
N GLN A 44 -8.04 0.54 13.85
CA GLN A 44 -7.30 -0.69 14.09
C GLN A 44 -7.39 -1.63 12.86
N PRO A 45 -6.91 -1.19 11.69
CA PRO A 45 -6.89 -2.03 10.51
C PRO A 45 -5.92 -3.19 10.73
N VAL A 46 -6.30 -4.39 10.28
CA VAL A 46 -5.41 -5.56 10.27
C VAL A 46 -4.92 -5.75 8.84
N PHE A 47 -3.66 -5.40 8.61
CA PHE A 47 -3.03 -5.46 7.29
C PHE A 47 -1.55 -5.82 7.42
N THR A 48 -0.98 -6.35 6.35
CA THR A 48 0.46 -6.43 6.17
C THR A 48 0.81 -6.08 4.73
N MET A 49 1.99 -5.54 4.52
CA MET A 49 2.51 -5.22 3.21
C MET A 49 3.92 -5.77 3.07
N ASP A 50 4.19 -6.41 1.95
CA ASP A 50 5.52 -6.84 1.57
C ASP A 50 6.09 -5.82 0.56
N PRO A 51 7.19 -5.12 0.88
CA PRO A 51 7.83 -4.20 -0.05
C PRO A 51 8.62 -4.91 -1.17
N GLU A 52 9.08 -6.15 -0.97
CA GLU A 52 9.84 -6.90 -1.98
C GLU A 52 8.88 -7.54 -3.00
N ASP A 53 7.89 -8.29 -2.50
CA ASP A 53 6.91 -8.97 -3.36
C ASP A 53 5.79 -8.02 -3.84
N GLN A 54 5.74 -6.79 -3.31
CA GLN A 54 4.73 -5.79 -3.57
C GLN A 54 3.31 -6.36 -3.43
N TRP A 55 2.99 -6.93 -2.28
CA TRP A 55 1.63 -7.38 -1.95
C TRP A 55 1.05 -6.62 -0.78
N LEU A 56 -0.23 -6.27 -0.88
CA LEU A 56 -1.03 -5.78 0.24
C LEU A 56 -2.01 -6.88 0.67
N ILE A 57 -1.95 -7.24 1.95
CA ILE A 57 -2.86 -8.19 2.56
C ILE A 57 -3.77 -7.43 3.52
N LEU A 58 -5.08 -7.52 3.30
CA LEU A 58 -6.11 -6.89 4.11
C LEU A 58 -7.05 -7.92 4.71
N ARG A 59 -7.34 -7.82 6.00
CA ARG A 59 -8.46 -8.55 6.61
C ARG A 59 -9.75 -7.76 6.39
N GLY A 60 -10.74 -8.42 5.80
CA GLY A 60 -12.13 -7.93 5.79
C GLY A 60 -13.02 -8.80 6.65
N ASP A 61 -13.88 -8.16 7.41
CA ASP A 61 -14.91 -8.80 8.23
C ASP A 61 -16.25 -8.76 7.50
N LYS A 62 -16.97 -9.88 7.50
CA LYS A 62 -18.26 -9.98 6.82
C LYS A 62 -19.26 -9.00 7.45
N GLN A 63 -19.84 -8.12 6.64
CA GLN A 63 -20.93 -7.25 7.08
C GLN A 63 -22.16 -8.13 7.36
N GLN A 64 -22.63 -8.09 8.61
CA GLN A 64 -23.86 -8.77 8.98
C GLN A 64 -25.05 -7.87 8.63
N ALA A 65 -25.93 -8.35 7.77
CA ALA A 65 -27.15 -7.64 7.43
C ALA A 65 -28.17 -7.78 8.58
N GLY A 66 -28.40 -6.70 9.32
CA GLY A 66 -29.58 -6.52 10.19
C GLY A 66 -29.36 -6.68 11.70
N ILE A 67 -30.27 -6.04 12.45
CA ILE A 67 -30.27 -5.84 13.92
C ILE A 67 -30.35 -7.17 14.72
N LEU A 68 -30.62 -8.30 14.07
CA LEU A 68 -30.86 -9.60 14.71
C LEU A 68 -29.76 -10.66 14.47
N ALA A 69 -28.62 -10.29 13.87
CA ALA A 69 -27.52 -11.22 13.67
C ALA A 69 -26.71 -11.42 14.98
N GLN A 70 -27.33 -12.01 16.00
CA GLN A 70 -26.62 -12.64 17.10
C GLN A 70 -26.10 -13.99 16.61
N SER A 71 -24.94 -14.00 15.96
CA SER A 71 -24.14 -15.21 15.81
C SER A 71 -22.67 -14.85 16.01
N THR A 72 -22.11 -15.43 17.06
CA THR A 72 -20.83 -15.14 17.71
C THR A 72 -19.61 -15.63 16.92
N ALA A 73 -19.65 -15.58 15.58
CA ALA A 73 -18.51 -15.87 14.74
C ALA A 73 -18.32 -14.71 13.76
N SER A 74 -17.36 -13.84 14.04
CA SER A 74 -16.88 -12.87 13.05
C SER A 74 -16.28 -13.66 11.88
N HIS A 75 -17.03 -13.80 10.79
CA HIS A 75 -16.53 -14.42 9.58
C HIS A 75 -15.56 -13.43 8.92
N SER A 76 -14.28 -13.62 9.19
CA SER A 76 -13.20 -12.82 8.58
C SER A 76 -12.68 -13.52 7.32
N SER A 77 -12.29 -12.72 6.34
CA SER A 77 -11.66 -13.16 5.10
C SER A 77 -10.41 -12.33 4.85
N ILE A 78 -9.44 -12.93 4.19
CA ILE A 78 -8.19 -12.26 3.81
C ILE A 78 -8.28 -11.94 2.33
N PHE A 79 -8.05 -10.67 2.00
CA PHE A 79 -7.98 -10.15 0.65
C PHE A 79 -6.52 -9.83 0.34
N ILE A 80 -6.02 -10.36 -0.78
CA ILE A 80 -4.64 -10.18 -1.22
C ILE A 80 -4.68 -9.37 -2.51
N PHE A 81 -3.96 -8.26 -2.52
CA PHE A 81 -3.82 -7.37 -3.66
C PHE A 81 -2.36 -7.40 -4.12
N ASP A 82 -2.14 -7.79 -5.37
CA ASP A 82 -0.83 -7.83 -5.98
C ASP A 82 -0.57 -6.55 -6.77
N PHE A 83 0.43 -5.78 -6.36
CA PHE A 83 0.81 -4.55 -7.04
C PHE A 83 1.51 -4.79 -8.38
N ASN A 84 2.13 -5.96 -8.60
CA ASN A 84 2.82 -6.27 -9.85
C ASN A 84 1.85 -6.46 -11.03
N SER A 85 0.58 -6.78 -10.73
CA SER A 85 -0.47 -6.98 -11.74
C SER A 85 -0.91 -5.68 -12.42
N TYR A 86 -0.70 -4.54 -11.77
CA TYR A 86 -0.81 -3.21 -12.36
C TYR A 86 0.61 -2.70 -12.62
N LEU A 87 0.84 -2.06 -13.76
CA LEU A 87 2.08 -1.33 -14.04
C LEU A 87 2.20 -0.08 -13.12
N LEU A 88 2.20 -0.27 -11.80
CA LEU A 88 2.68 0.73 -10.83
C LEU A 88 4.19 0.98 -10.98
N GLN A 89 4.85 0.25 -11.88
CA GLN A 89 6.24 0.42 -12.28
C GLN A 89 6.58 1.86 -12.74
N GLU A 90 5.60 2.66 -13.16
CA GLU A 90 5.82 4.09 -13.47
C GLU A 90 5.75 5.01 -12.23
N SER A 91 5.14 4.56 -11.14
CA SER A 91 4.94 5.33 -9.89
C SER A 91 5.85 4.90 -8.74
N PHE A 92 6.51 3.75 -8.86
CA PHE A 92 7.64 3.41 -8.03
C PHE A 92 8.90 3.89 -8.75
N PRO A 93 9.73 4.76 -8.15
CA PRO A 93 11.07 4.97 -8.70
C PRO A 93 11.73 3.59 -8.74
N ARG A 94 11.95 3.08 -9.96
CA ARG A 94 12.81 1.94 -10.21
C ARG A 94 14.08 2.20 -9.42
N GLU A 95 14.60 1.20 -8.69
CA GLU A 95 15.90 1.35 -8.02
C GLU A 95 16.82 2.09 -8.99
N PRO A 96 17.35 3.28 -8.62
CA PRO A 96 18.16 4.04 -9.53
C PRO A 96 19.28 3.11 -9.96
N ASP A 97 19.48 2.95 -11.27
CA ASP A 97 20.54 2.08 -11.83
C ASP A 97 21.84 2.42 -11.09
N LEU A 98 22.16 1.61 -10.08
CA LEU A 98 23.32 1.86 -9.26
C LEU A 98 24.49 1.64 -10.20
N PRO A 99 25.43 2.60 -10.29
CA PRO A 99 26.59 2.39 -11.14
C PRO A 99 27.26 1.08 -10.72
N ASP A 100 27.68 0.26 -11.69
CA ASP A 100 28.39 -1.03 -11.46
C ASP A 100 29.66 -0.88 -10.59
N LYS A 101 30.08 0.37 -10.35
CA LYS A 101 31.23 0.72 -9.51
C LYS A 101 30.78 1.14 -8.12
N PRO A 102 31.50 0.73 -7.07
CA PRO A 102 31.20 1.17 -5.70
C PRO A 102 31.10 2.69 -5.64
N LEU A 103 30.06 3.21 -4.98
CA LEU A 103 29.87 4.66 -4.77
C LEU A 103 31.12 5.35 -4.19
N GLN A 104 31.96 4.60 -3.48
CA GLN A 104 33.21 5.06 -2.88
C GLN A 104 34.32 5.39 -3.89
N ASP A 105 34.20 4.93 -5.14
CA ASP A 105 35.17 5.17 -6.22
C ASP A 105 34.77 6.32 -7.15
N LEU A 106 33.56 6.87 -6.98
CA LEU A 106 33.08 7.98 -7.79
C LEU A 106 33.58 9.33 -7.25
N PRO A 107 33.92 10.29 -8.12
CA PRO A 107 34.14 11.68 -7.73
C PRO A 107 32.92 12.25 -7.00
N TRP A 108 33.13 13.15 -6.03
CA TRP A 108 32.06 13.70 -5.18
C TRP A 108 30.90 14.30 -5.99
N THR A 109 31.21 14.98 -7.09
CA THR A 109 30.22 15.57 -7.99
C THR A 109 29.28 14.54 -8.60
N GLU A 110 29.79 13.35 -8.99
CA GLU A 110 28.94 12.30 -9.55
C GLU A 110 28.07 11.63 -8.49
N ARG A 111 28.56 11.50 -7.25
CA ARG A 111 27.75 11.01 -6.13
C ARG A 111 26.56 11.90 -5.88
N CYS A 112 26.75 13.23 -5.85
CA CYS A 112 25.66 14.18 -5.70
C CYS A 112 24.61 14.04 -6.81
N ASN A 113 25.06 13.88 -8.06
CA ASN A 113 24.14 13.73 -9.20
C ASN A 113 23.25 12.49 -9.13
N ILE A 114 23.63 11.44 -8.40
CA ILE A 114 22.77 10.26 -8.18
C ILE A 114 21.61 10.57 -7.23
N PHE A 115 21.86 11.39 -6.20
CA PHE A 115 20.83 11.79 -5.23
C PHE A 115 19.90 12.90 -5.75
N PHE A 116 20.28 13.60 -6.82
CA PHE A 116 19.53 14.72 -7.40
C PHE A 116 18.91 14.39 -8.77
N ARG A 117 18.75 13.12 -9.14
CA ARG A 117 17.97 12.74 -10.33
C ARG A 117 16.49 12.66 -9.96
N ASP A 118 15.69 13.50 -10.62
CA ASP A 118 14.21 13.43 -10.68
C ASP A 118 13.76 12.21 -11.48
#